data_AF-A0A3B4TRG0-F1
#
_entry.id   AF-A0A3B4TRG0-F1
#
_cell.length_a   1.000
_cell.length_b   1.000
_cell.length_c   1.000
_cell.angle_alpha   90.00
_cell.angle_beta   90.00
_cell.angle_gamma   90.00
#
_symmetry.space_group_name_H-M   'P 1'
#
loop_
_entity.id
_entity.type
_entity.pdbx_description
1 polymer ?
#
loop_
_entity_poly.entity_id
_entity_poly.type
_entity_poly.pdbx_seq_one_letter_code
_entity_poly.pdbx_strand_id
1 'polypeptide(L)'
;MVIQVNVCGAGGGVKLVDLCDSEEQFKSLTVLQLKEKIIEAVFSSYYDHEELRLIFNNKRLDDDSSLLSAYGVQHRSTIHMVLAVPGGGPGDPGRGDGGMGDKEG
;
A
#
# COMPACT_ATOMS: atom_id res chain seq x y z
N MET A 1 -20.11 6.20 5.26
CA MET A 1 -19.54 6.57 3.94
C MET A 1 -18.10 6.13 3.98
N VAL A 2 -17.68 5.16 3.16
CA VAL A 2 -16.31 4.66 3.27
C VAL A 2 -15.31 5.63 2.66
N ILE A 3 -14.28 5.96 3.42
CA ILE A 3 -13.19 6.85 3.02
C ILE A 3 -12.05 5.99 2.54
N GLN A 4 -11.89 5.97 1.22
CA GLN A 4 -10.80 5.31 0.53
C GLN A 4 -9.73 6.30 0.07
N VAL A 5 -8.49 5.83 -0.02
CA VAL A 5 -7.36 6.53 -0.63
C VAL A 5 -6.75 5.73 -1.78
N ASN A 6 -6.18 6.46 -2.73
CA ASN A 6 -5.51 5.91 -3.90
C ASN A 6 -4.02 5.81 -3.59
N VAL A 7 -3.48 4.59 -3.55
CA VAL A 7 -2.05 4.35 -3.35
C VAL A 7 -1.42 4.00 -4.68
N CYS A 8 -0.52 4.86 -5.17
CA CYS A 8 0.22 4.61 -6.41
C CYS A 8 1.58 3.99 -6.09
N GLY A 9 1.81 2.76 -6.56
CA GLY A 9 3.07 2.03 -6.39
C GLY A 9 3.98 2.11 -7.62
N ALA A 10 5.22 1.62 -7.49
CA ALA A 10 6.24 1.64 -8.54
C ALA A 10 5.88 0.86 -9.82
N GLY A 11 4.88 -0.03 -9.77
CA GLY A 11 4.35 -0.77 -10.94
C GLY A 11 3.35 0.00 -11.79
N GLY A 12 3.11 1.30 -11.51
CA GLY A 12 2.14 2.12 -12.25
C GLY A 12 0.67 1.82 -11.93
N GLY A 13 0.40 0.84 -11.06
CA GLY A 13 -0.93 0.52 -10.56
C GLY A 13 -1.34 1.39 -9.37
N VAL A 14 -2.60 1.83 -9.38
CA VAL A 14 -3.24 2.49 -8.24
C VAL A 14 -4.07 1.47 -7.48
N LYS A 15 -3.79 1.27 -6.19
CA LYS A 15 -4.57 0.44 -5.27
C LYS A 15 -5.49 1.32 -4.43
N LEU A 16 -6.74 0.91 -4.30
CA LEU A 16 -7.69 1.53 -3.39
C LEU A 16 -7.54 0.88 -2.02
N VAL A 17 -7.34 1.71 -0.99
CA VAL A 17 -7.22 1.25 0.41
C VAL A 17 -8.31 1.91 1.23
N ASP A 18 -9.13 1.09 1.90
CA ASP A 18 -10.19 1.51 2.81
C ASP A 18 -9.63 1.95 4.17
N LEU A 19 -9.80 3.24 4.50
CA LEU A 19 -9.31 3.80 5.76
C LEU A 19 -10.33 3.68 6.88
N CYS A 20 -11.53 4.23 6.69
CA CYS A 20 -12.58 4.19 7.70
C CYS A 20 -13.97 4.50 7.11
N ASP A 21 -15.02 4.25 7.88
CA ASP A 21 -16.42 4.36 7.47
C ASP A 21 -17.07 5.72 7.78
N SER A 22 -16.33 6.59 8.49
CA SER A 22 -16.76 7.90 8.97
C SER A 22 -15.66 8.96 8.84
N GLU A 23 -16.06 10.19 8.54
CA GLU A 23 -15.15 11.34 8.40
C GLU A 23 -14.52 11.76 9.72
N GLU A 24 -15.22 11.60 10.85
CA GLU A 24 -14.69 11.90 12.19
C GLU A 24 -13.52 10.98 12.57
N GLN A 25 -13.66 9.69 12.25
CA GLN A 25 -12.60 8.71 12.42
C GLN A 25 -11.44 9.06 11.51
N PHE A 26 -11.70 9.36 10.24
CA PHE A 26 -10.66 9.79 9.30
C PHE A 26 -9.92 11.04 9.77
N LYS A 27 -10.63 12.01 10.36
CA LYS A 27 -10.01 13.22 10.91
C LYS A 27 -9.10 12.94 12.10
N SER A 28 -9.41 11.90 12.87
CA SER A 28 -8.64 11.43 14.02
C SER A 28 -7.54 10.43 13.64
N LEU A 29 -7.49 9.97 12.38
CA LEU A 29 -6.41 9.09 11.92
C LEU A 29 -5.10 9.86 11.82
N THR A 30 -4.05 9.23 12.33
CA THR A 30 -2.67 9.69 12.20
C THR A 30 -2.02 9.10 10.95
N VAL A 31 -0.89 9.68 10.57
CA VAL A 31 -0.03 9.13 9.52
C VAL A 31 0.37 7.69 9.81
N LEU A 32 0.70 7.35 11.06
CA LEU A 32 1.05 5.99 11.47
C LEU A 32 -0.01 4.97 11.03
N GLN A 33 -1.27 5.21 11.42
CA GLN A 33 -2.40 4.32 11.11
C GLN A 33 -2.62 4.18 9.60
N LEU A 34 -2.39 5.26 8.84
CA LEU A 34 -2.44 5.22 7.39
C LEU A 34 -1.32 4.36 6.80
N LYS A 35 -0.08 4.51 7.30
CA LYS A 35 1.05 3.68 6.86
C LYS A 35 0.75 2.21 7.08
N GLU A 36 0.35 1.86 8.31
CA GLU A 36 0.03 0.49 8.70
C GLU A 36 -1.05 -0.11 7.81
N LYS A 37 -2.17 0.61 7.60
CA LYS A 37 -3.23 0.14 6.71
C LYS A 37 -2.78 -0.04 5.26
N ILE A 38 -1.97 0.86 4.73
CA ILE A 38 -1.47 0.74 3.35
C ILE A 38 -0.53 -0.46 3.23
N ILE A 39 0.35 -0.65 4.21
CA ILE A 39 1.26 -1.79 4.25
C ILE A 39 0.46 -3.08 4.32
N GLU A 40 -0.46 -3.19 5.26
CA GLU A 40 -1.31 -4.38 5.43
C GLU A 40 -2.16 -4.66 4.18
N ALA A 41 -2.72 -3.63 3.56
CA ALA A 41 -3.57 -3.77 2.38
C ALA A 41 -2.81 -4.08 1.08
N VAL A 42 -1.56 -3.64 0.96
CA VAL A 42 -0.77 -3.81 -0.28
C VAL A 42 0.24 -4.95 -0.15
N PHE A 43 0.92 -5.05 0.98
CA PHE A 43 1.94 -6.03 1.31
C PHE A 43 1.44 -6.85 2.49
N SER A 44 0.71 -7.93 2.18
CA SER A 44 0.02 -8.83 3.11
C SER A 44 0.91 -9.53 4.18
N SER A 45 1.69 -8.77 4.97
CA SER A 45 2.52 -9.17 6.13
C SER A 45 4.01 -9.47 5.92
N TYR A 46 4.72 -8.90 4.94
CA TYR A 46 6.16 -9.23 4.74
C TYR A 46 7.11 -8.06 4.42
N TYR A 47 6.77 -6.82 4.79
CA TYR A 47 7.64 -5.69 4.47
C TYR A 47 7.88 -4.78 5.66
N ASP A 48 9.16 -4.50 5.92
CA ASP A 48 9.61 -3.60 6.98
C ASP A 48 9.19 -2.15 6.69
N HIS A 49 8.63 -1.50 7.71
CA HIS A 49 8.14 -0.12 7.65
C HIS A 49 9.23 0.91 7.31
N GLU A 50 10.51 0.58 7.55
CA GLU A 50 11.65 1.47 7.34
C GLU A 50 11.98 1.70 5.86
N GLU A 51 11.65 0.76 4.98
CA GLU A 51 11.93 0.87 3.55
C GLU A 51 10.80 1.56 2.76
N LEU A 52 9.71 1.85 3.45
CA LEU A 52 8.50 2.41 2.86
C LEU A 52 8.43 3.92 3.05
N ARG A 53 8.38 4.64 1.93
CA ARG A 53 8.24 6.09 1.92
C ARG A 53 6.91 6.49 1.31
N LEU A 54 6.08 7.12 2.12
CA LEU A 54 4.82 7.70 1.68
C LEU A 54 5.01 9.19 1.41
N ILE A 55 4.63 9.60 0.21
CA ILE A 55 4.76 10.97 -0.26
C ILE A 55 3.37 11.45 -0.65
N PHE A 56 2.93 12.52 0.01
CA PHE A 56 1.67 13.17 -0.25
C PHE A 56 1.90 14.66 -0.49
N ASN A 57 1.42 15.16 -1.63
CA ASN A 57 1.51 16.59 -1.99
C ASN A 57 2.93 17.18 -1.84
N ASN A 58 3.96 16.44 -2.28
CA ASN A 58 5.38 16.76 -2.13
C ASN A 58 5.92 16.78 -0.68
N LYS A 59 5.13 16.32 0.30
CA LYS A 59 5.55 16.12 1.68
C LYS A 59 5.71 14.63 1.97
N ARG A 60 6.79 14.29 2.67
CA ARG A 60 6.97 12.92 3.17
C ARG A 60 6.16 12.77 4.45
N LEU A 61 5.33 11.74 4.48
CA LEU A 61 4.58 11.35 5.65
C LEU A 61 5.51 10.53 6.56
N ASP A 62 6.57 11.15 7.07
CA ASP A 62 7.53 10.51 7.98
C ASP A 62 7.08 10.65 9.44
N ASP A 63 6.33 11.72 9.73
CA ASP A 63 5.85 12.05 11.07
C ASP A 63 4.62 11.23 11.44
N ASP A 64 4.83 10.20 12.26
CA ASP A 64 3.80 9.25 12.68
C ASP A 64 2.76 9.84 13.64
N SER A 65 3.07 10.95 14.30
CA SER A 65 2.20 11.63 15.28
C SER A 65 1.24 12.62 14.62
N SER A 66 1.54 13.08 13.41
CA SER A 66 0.73 14.05 12.69
C SER A 66 -0.57 13.45 12.16
N LEU A 67 -1.64 14.26 12.21
CA LEU A 67 -2.95 13.90 11.68
C LEU A 67 -2.97 13.95 10.15
N LEU A 68 -3.68 13.03 9.51
CA LEU A 68 -3.88 13.04 8.06
C LEU A 68 -4.53 14.34 7.58
N SER A 69 -5.47 14.85 8.37
CA SER A 69 -6.14 16.13 8.15
C SER A 69 -5.16 17.31 8.09
N ALA A 70 -4.08 17.28 8.87
CA ALA A 70 -3.10 18.37 8.92
C ALA A 70 -2.29 18.47 7.62
N TYR A 71 -2.13 17.35 6.90
CA TYR A 71 -1.51 17.33 5.57
C TYR A 71 -2.46 17.69 4.44
N GLY A 72 -3.78 17.76 4.71
CA GLY A 72 -4.82 17.96 3.69
C GLY A 72 -5.19 16.69 2.93
N VAL A 73 -4.92 15.51 3.50
CA VAL A 73 -5.38 14.23 2.94
C VAL A 73 -6.91 14.18 3.00
N GLN A 74 -7.54 13.73 1.93
CA GLN A 74 -8.99 13.64 1.76
C GLN A 74 -9.39 12.30 1.15
N HIS A 75 -10.69 12.01 1.14
CA HIS A 75 -11.22 10.89 0.37
C HIS A 75 -10.77 10.98 -1.10
N ARG A 76 -10.37 9.85 -1.69
CA ARG A 76 -9.81 9.74 -3.05
C ARG A 76 -8.52 10.52 -3.28
N SER A 77 -7.82 10.91 -2.20
CA SER A 77 -6.48 11.45 -2.33
C SER A 77 -5.51 10.42 -2.87
N THR A 78 -4.59 10.86 -3.73
CA THR A 78 -3.52 10.03 -4.28
C THR A 78 -2.26 10.18 -3.45
N ILE A 79 -1.82 9.07 -2.87
CA ILE A 79 -0.58 8.97 -2.12
C ILE A 79 0.41 8.17 -2.96
N HIS A 80 1.58 8.75 -3.17
CA HIS A 80 2.66 8.07 -3.85
C HIS A 80 3.42 7.24 -2.82
N MET A 81 3.42 5.93 -3.04
CA MET A 81 4.15 4.99 -2.22
C MET A 81 5.41 4.57 -2.97
N VAL A 82 6.56 4.83 -2.35
CA VAL A 82 7.86 4.42 -2.85
C VAL A 82 8.40 3.37 -1.90
N LEU A 83 8.59 2.17 -2.41
CA LEU A 83 9.26 1.10 -1.70
C LEU A 83 10.73 1.09 -2.13
N ALA A 84 11.66 1.18 -1.17
CA ALA A 84 13.02 0.76 -1.43
C ALA A 84 12.99 -0.76 -1.54
N VAL A 85 13.20 -1.29 -2.74
CA VAL A 85 13.29 -2.73 -2.97
C VAL A 85 14.74 -3.16 -2.75
N PRO A 86 15.07 -4.03 -1.77
CA PRO A 86 16.23 -4.88 -1.93
C PRO A 86 15.89 -5.84 -3.08
N GLY A 87 16.70 -5.87 -4.14
CA GLY A 87 16.37 -6.55 -5.39
C GLY A 87 15.94 -8.01 -5.17
N GLY A 88 14.68 -8.32 -5.50
CA GLY A 88 14.15 -9.69 -5.45
C GLY A 88 12.69 -9.74 -5.01
N GLY A 89 11.76 -9.36 -5.89
CA GLY A 89 10.35 -9.62 -5.66
C GLY A 89 10.08 -11.14 -5.56
N PRO A 90 9.09 -11.57 -4.75
CA PRO A 90 8.77 -12.97 -4.56
C PRO A 90 8.40 -13.60 -5.91
N GLY A 91 9.13 -14.65 -6.26
CA GLY A 91 8.88 -15.46 -7.44
C GLY A 91 7.44 -15.94 -7.44
N ASP A 92 6.77 -15.69 -8.55
CA ASP A 92 5.48 -16.23 -8.93
C ASP A 92 5.45 -17.75 -8.67
N PRO A 93 4.73 -18.25 -7.64
CA PRO A 93 4.59 -19.67 -7.41
C PRO A 93 3.39 -20.15 -8.25
N GLY A 94 3.52 -20.09 -9.58
CA GLY A 94 2.32 -20.09 -10.41
C GLY A 94 2.32 -20.92 -11.68
N ARG A 95 3.46 -21.50 -12.11
CA ARG A 95 3.47 -22.32 -13.32
C ARG A 95 4.10 -23.69 -13.06
N GLY A 96 3.34 -24.52 -12.36
CA GLY A 96 3.46 -25.96 -12.48
C GLY A 96 3.23 -26.33 -13.94
N ASP A 97 4.32 -26.56 -14.66
CA ASP A 97 4.32 -27.16 -15.99
C ASP A 97 3.80 -28.59 -15.81
N GLY A 98 2.50 -28.77 -16.11
CA GLY A 98 1.85 -30.07 -16.09
C GLY A 98 2.49 -30.96 -17.14
N GLY A 99 3.27 -31.93 -16.66
CA GLY A 99 3.75 -33.15 -17.31
C GLY A 99 3.47 -33.31 -18.80
N MET A 100 4.53 -33.09 -19.59
CA MET A 100 4.70 -33.74 -20.88
C MET A 100 5.22 -35.17 -20.65
N GLY A 101 4.48 -36.16 -21.10
CA GLY A 101 4.79 -37.59 -20.93
C GLY A 101 3.74 -38.48 -21.57
N ASP A 102 3.50 -38.24 -22.86
CA ASP A 102 3.25 -39.28 -23.86
C ASP A 102 4.23 -40.47 -23.68
N LYS A 103 4.03 -41.70 -24.15
CA LYS A 103 3.06 -42.43 -24.98
C LYS A 103 3.52 -43.90 -24.92
N GLU A 104 2.57 -44.81 -25.14
CA GLU A 104 2.70 -46.09 -25.88
C GLU A 104 3.83 -47.10 -25.48
N GLY A 105 3.41 -48.32 -25.11
CA GLY A 105 4.27 -49.51 -25.00
C GLY A 105 3.67 -50.63 -24.18
#